data_AF-A0A962KGB0-F1
#
_entry.id   AF-A0A962KGB0-F1
#
_cell.length_a   1.000
_cell.length_b   1.000
_cell.length_c   1.000
_cell.angle_alpha   90.00
_cell.angle_beta   90.00
_cell.angle_gamma   90.00
#
_symmetry.space_group_name_H-M   'P 1'
#
loop_
_entity.id
_entity.type
_entity.pdbx_description
1 polymer ?
#
loop_
_entity_poly.entity_id
_entity_poly.type
_entity_poly.pdbx_seq_one_letter_code
_entity_poly.pdbx_strand_id
1 'polypeptide(L)'
;GEWVIMQMLYWDNYERIDGRWYFRRRLPCYWYATDINKPPIGDMKMRWPGREPYNGAYHELWPSWNEFWRNPPQSDEPEVAAPAPLEAFLQTMRRSTDTPKIRIR
;
A
#
# COMPACT_ATOMS: atom_id res chain seq x y z
N GLY A 1 -1.25 27.13 -9.04
CA GLY A 1 -1.25 26.26 -7.85
C GLY A 1 -1.22 24.82 -8.32
N GLU A 2 -0.61 23.93 -7.57
CA GLU A 2 -0.58 22.49 -7.88
C GLU A 2 -1.82 21.81 -7.30
N TRP A 3 -2.45 20.95 -8.10
CA TRP A 3 -3.63 20.15 -7.71
C TRP A 3 -3.20 18.71 -7.53
N VAL A 4 -2.87 18.34 -6.30
CA VAL A 4 -2.33 17.02 -6.00
C VAL A 4 -3.44 15.98 -5.89
N ILE A 5 -3.38 14.94 -6.73
CA ILE A 5 -4.16 13.73 -6.58
C ILE A 5 -3.35 12.69 -5.83
N MET A 6 -3.99 11.92 -4.96
CA MET A 6 -3.34 10.93 -4.10
C MET A 6 -4.12 9.64 -4.07
N GLN A 7 -3.42 8.52 -4.19
CA GLN A 7 -3.94 7.19 -3.90
C GLN A 7 -3.16 6.58 -2.74
N MET A 8 -3.88 6.11 -1.73
CA MET A 8 -3.30 5.50 -0.55
C MET A 8 -4.23 4.46 0.07
N LEU A 9 -3.69 3.68 1.00
CA LEU A 9 -4.41 2.79 1.90
C LEU A 9 -4.18 3.22 3.34
N TYR A 10 -5.23 3.26 4.14
CA TYR A 10 -5.11 3.26 5.60
C TYR A 10 -5.19 1.83 6.11
N TRP A 11 -4.15 1.41 6.83
CA TRP A 11 -4.16 0.17 7.57
C TRP A 11 -4.32 0.48 9.05
N ASP A 12 -5.56 0.33 9.53
CA ASP A 12 -5.95 0.69 10.89
C ASP A 12 -6.05 -0.55 11.77
N ASN A 13 -5.50 -0.44 12.98
CA ASN A 13 -5.71 -1.44 14.03
C ASN A 13 -6.71 -0.88 15.03
N TYR A 14 -7.67 -1.73 15.40
CA TYR A 14 -8.64 -1.46 16.43
C TYR A 14 -8.49 -2.46 17.57
N GLU A 15 -8.84 -2.03 18.77
CA GLU A 15 -8.80 -2.84 19.98
C GLU A 15 -10.17 -2.77 20.66
N ARG A 16 -10.65 -3.90 21.17
CA ARG A 16 -11.93 -3.96 21.89
C ARG A 16 -11.65 -3.98 23.40
N ILE A 17 -12.07 -2.93 24.10
CA ILE A 17 -11.90 -2.77 25.55
C ILE A 17 -13.30 -2.62 26.16
N ASP A 18 -13.62 -3.44 27.15
CA ASP A 18 -14.93 -3.48 27.84
C ASP A 18 -16.12 -3.47 26.86
N GLY A 19 -16.01 -4.28 25.80
CA GLY A 19 -17.06 -4.45 24.79
C GLY A 19 -17.11 -3.37 23.71
N ARG A 20 -16.32 -2.29 23.80
CA ARG A 20 -16.31 -1.18 22.84
C ARG A 20 -15.03 -1.17 21.98
N TRP A 21 -15.17 -0.89 20.69
CA TRP A 21 -14.04 -0.78 19.77
C TRP A 21 -13.40 0.61 19.83
N TYR A 22 -12.07 0.64 19.89
CA TYR A 22 -11.25 1.84 19.92
C TYR A 22 -10.22 1.80 18.80
N PHE A 23 -9.97 2.95 18.18
CA PHE A 23 -8.86 3.12 17.26
C PHE A 23 -7.54 3.06 18.04
N ARG A 24 -6.63 2.18 17.64
CA ARG A 24 -5.32 2.02 18.30
C ARG A 24 -4.19 2.70 17.53
N ARG A 25 -4.09 2.43 16.23
CA ARG A 25 -3.06 3.00 15.36
C ARG A 25 -3.49 2.97 13.91
N ARG A 26 -2.93 3.90 13.12
CA ARG A 26 -3.06 3.98 11.66
C ARG A 26 -1.70 3.90 11.02
N LEU A 27 -1.63 3.12 9.96
CA LEU A 27 -0.46 3.03 9.10
C LEU A 27 -0.84 3.55 7.70
N PRO A 28 -0.46 4.79 7.35
CA PRO A 28 -0.75 5.37 6.03
C PRO A 28 0.22 4.83 4.99
N CYS A 29 -0.29 4.07 4.03
CA CYS A 29 0.49 3.43 2.98
C CYS A 29 0.21 4.13 1.64
N TYR A 30 1.09 5.05 1.26
CA TYR A 30 0.93 5.85 0.05
C TYR A 30 1.38 5.11 -1.21
N TRP A 31 0.57 5.15 -2.26
CA TRP A 31 0.95 4.65 -3.59
C TRP A 31 1.53 5.77 -4.46
N TYR A 32 0.83 6.90 -4.55
CA TYR A 32 1.33 8.12 -5.17
C TYR A 32 0.63 9.36 -4.63
N ALA A 33 1.29 10.51 -4.75
CA ALA A 33 0.73 11.84 -4.60
C ALA A 33 1.43 12.78 -5.59
N THR A 34 0.76 13.16 -6.68
CA THR A 34 1.34 14.01 -7.75
C THR A 34 0.34 15.04 -8.25
N ASP A 35 0.83 16.13 -8.85
CA ASP A 35 -0.05 17.09 -9.56
C ASP A 35 -0.85 16.36 -10.66
N ILE A 36 -2.12 16.73 -10.84
CA ILE A 36 -3.04 16.12 -11.80
C ILE A 36 -2.53 16.19 -13.25
N ASN A 37 -1.72 17.20 -13.59
CA ASN A 37 -1.13 17.36 -14.93
C ASN A 37 0.20 16.62 -15.09
N LYS A 38 0.70 15.95 -14.03
CA LYS A 38 1.96 15.21 -14.01
C LYS A 38 1.68 13.77 -13.57
N PRO A 39 1.40 12.85 -14.52
CA PRO A 39 1.04 11.47 -14.22
C PRO A 39 2.04 10.77 -13.28
N PRO A 40 1.57 9.90 -12.36
CA PRO A 40 2.41 9.19 -11.39
C PRO A 40 3.14 7.98 -12.04
N ILE A 41 3.89 8.24 -13.11
CA ILE A 41 4.76 7.27 -13.80
C ILE A 41 6.20 7.37 -13.30
N GLY A 42 6.94 6.25 -13.41
CA GLY A 42 8.31 6.12 -12.89
C GLY A 42 8.37 6.01 -11.36
N ASP A 43 9.57 6.18 -10.79
CA ASP A 43 9.80 6.07 -9.35
C ASP A 43 9.43 7.35 -8.58
N MET A 44 9.55 7.29 -7.25
CA MET A 44 9.40 8.42 -6.32
C MET A 44 8.10 9.20 -6.56
N LYS A 45 6.98 8.46 -6.49
CA LYS A 45 5.65 8.97 -6.82
C LYS A 45 5.02 9.85 -5.74
N MET A 46 5.73 10.12 -4.64
CA MET A 46 5.32 11.10 -3.64
C MET A 46 5.96 12.45 -3.95
N ARG A 47 5.27 13.27 -4.74
CA ARG A 47 5.76 14.56 -5.28
C ARG A 47 4.91 15.69 -4.71
N TRP A 48 5.07 15.95 -3.42
CA TRP A 48 4.39 17.05 -2.75
C TRP A 48 5.05 18.39 -3.08
N PRO A 49 4.27 19.46 -3.34
CA PRO A 49 4.77 20.81 -3.51
C PRO A 49 5.74 21.21 -2.39
N GLY A 50 6.91 21.70 -2.76
CA GLY A 50 7.93 22.14 -1.79
C GLY A 50 8.62 21.02 -1.00
N ARG A 51 8.57 19.77 -1.48
CA ARG A 51 9.33 18.64 -0.91
C ARG A 51 10.04 17.85 -2.00
N GLU A 52 11.19 17.30 -1.63
CA GLU A 52 11.87 16.31 -2.48
C GLU A 52 10.98 15.08 -2.70
N PRO A 53 10.94 14.55 -3.94
CA PRO A 53 10.25 13.30 -4.24
C PRO A 53 10.75 12.12 -3.39
N TYR A 54 9.84 11.22 -3.00
CA TYR A 54 10.20 10.02 -2.25
C TYR A 54 9.29 8.82 -2.60
N ASN A 55 9.67 7.63 -2.15
CA ASN A 55 8.88 6.41 -2.33
C ASN A 55 7.75 6.33 -1.30
N GLY A 56 6.57 5.92 -1.75
CA GLY A 56 5.47 5.56 -0.88
C GLY A 56 5.65 4.14 -0.31
N ALA A 57 5.06 3.87 0.85
CA ALA A 57 5.18 2.59 1.56
C ALA A 57 4.12 1.54 1.15
N TYR A 58 3.33 1.79 0.10
CA TYR A 58 2.24 0.88 -0.31
C TYR A 58 2.74 -0.52 -0.68
N HIS A 59 3.75 -0.62 -1.54
CA HIS A 59 4.26 -1.92 -1.99
C HIS A 59 4.96 -2.69 -0.85
N GLU A 60 5.61 -1.98 0.08
CA GLU A 60 6.28 -2.60 1.24
C GLU A 60 5.31 -3.29 2.21
N LEU A 61 4.02 -2.93 2.17
CA LEU A 61 3.00 -3.57 2.98
C LEU A 61 2.69 -5.01 2.54
N TRP A 62 2.96 -5.34 1.27
CA TRP A 62 2.53 -6.57 0.63
C TRP A 62 3.74 -7.40 0.18
N PRO A 63 4.12 -8.46 0.90
CA PRO A 63 5.20 -9.35 0.45
C PRO A 63 4.94 -9.94 -0.95
N SER A 64 3.67 -10.18 -1.26
CA SER A 64 3.21 -10.67 -2.56
C SER A 64 3.62 -9.78 -3.73
N TRP A 65 3.82 -8.47 -3.50
CA TRP A 65 4.33 -7.56 -4.54
C TRP A 65 5.74 -7.96 -4.97
N ASN A 66 6.65 -8.11 -4.00
CA ASN A 66 8.03 -8.50 -4.27
C ASN A 66 8.11 -9.93 -4.82
N GLU A 67 7.29 -10.85 -4.31
CA GLU A 67 7.21 -12.23 -4.82
C GLU A 67 6.81 -12.28 -6.30
N PHE A 68 5.79 -11.50 -6.68
CA PHE A 68 5.34 -11.39 -8.07
C PHE A 68 6.46 -10.89 -8.98
N TRP A 69 7.09 -9.77 -8.65
CA TRP A 69 8.13 -9.17 -9.50
C TRP A 69 9.44 -9.97 -9.52
N ARG A 70 9.65 -10.89 -8.57
CA ARG A 70 10.77 -11.84 -8.62
C ARG A 70 10.58 -12.95 -9.64
N ASN A 71 9.33 -13.29 -9.96
CA ASN A 71 8.99 -14.33 -10.94
C ASN A 71 7.85 -13.82 -11.84
N PRO A 72 8.08 -12.79 -12.67
CA PRO A 72 7.02 -12.23 -13.50
C PRO A 72 6.56 -13.28 -14.53
N PRO A 73 5.27 -13.27 -14.93
CA PRO A 73 4.76 -14.14 -15.97
C PRO A 73 5.61 -14.05 -17.25
N GLN A 74 5.92 -15.19 -17.85
CA GLN A 74 6.71 -15.28 -19.09
C GLN A 74 5.84 -15.37 -20.34
N SER A 75 4.57 -15.74 -20.20
CA SER A 75 3.61 -15.79 -21.30
C SER A 75 2.85 -14.47 -21.42
N ASP A 76 2.26 -14.31 -22.60
CA ASP A 76 1.45 -13.17 -23.04
C ASP A 76 0.11 -13.11 -22.28
N GLU A 77 -0.27 -14.19 -21.59
CA GLU A 77 -1.53 -14.30 -20.86
C GLU A 77 -1.35 -13.90 -19.39
N PRO A 78 -2.19 -13.00 -18.86
CA PRO A 78 -2.14 -12.64 -17.45
C PRO A 78 -2.60 -13.82 -16.58
N GLU A 79 -1.66 -14.46 -15.88
CA GLU A 79 -1.96 -15.42 -14.82
C GLU A 79 -2.48 -14.68 -13.58
N VAL A 80 -3.80 -14.44 -13.55
CA VAL A 80 -4.46 -13.93 -12.36
C VAL A 80 -4.60 -15.07 -11.34
N ALA A 81 -4.00 -14.91 -10.16
CA ALA A 81 -4.14 -15.88 -9.09
C ALA A 81 -5.63 -16.09 -8.70
N ALA A 82 -5.98 -17.31 -8.31
CA ALA A 82 -7.31 -17.60 -7.78
C ALA A 82 -7.62 -16.69 -6.57
N PRO A 83 -8.87 -16.23 -6.41
CA PRO A 83 -9.26 -15.37 -5.30
C PRO A 83 -9.04 -16.07 -3.95
N ALA A 84 -8.74 -15.28 -2.92
CA ALA A 84 -8.67 -15.79 -1.56
C ALA A 84 -10.03 -16.40 -1.14
N PRO A 85 -10.04 -17.46 -0.32
CA PRO A 85 -11.27 -17.96 0.28
C PRO A 85 -12.01 -16.88 1.06
N LEU A 86 -13.32 -17.08 1.25
CA LEU A 86 -14.17 -16.20 2.05
C LEU A 86 -13.54 -15.98 3.44
N GLU A 87 -13.55 -14.74 3.94
CA GLU A 87 -12.90 -14.28 5.19
C GLU A 87 -11.36 -14.43 5.26
N ALA A 88 -10.70 -14.98 4.24
CA ALA A 88 -9.25 -15.21 4.24
C ALA A 88 -8.45 -14.15 3.47
N PHE A 89 -9.10 -13.13 2.91
CA PHE A 89 -8.46 -12.13 2.04
C PHE A 89 -7.26 -11.45 2.70
N LEU A 90 -7.44 -10.87 3.88
CA LEU A 90 -6.37 -10.12 4.56
C LEU A 90 -5.19 -11.03 4.97
N GLN A 91 -5.49 -12.23 5.46
CA GLN A 91 -4.47 -13.23 5.81
C GLN A 91 -3.70 -13.71 4.57
N THR A 92 -4.40 -13.94 3.46
CA THR A 92 -3.79 -14.36 2.19
C THR A 92 -2.87 -13.27 1.67
N MET A 93 -3.31 -12.02 1.69
CA MET A 93 -2.54 -10.88 1.18
C MET A 93 -1.35 -10.49 2.06
N ARG A 94 -1.47 -10.54 3.40
CA ARG A 94 -0.35 -10.20 4.32
C ARG A 94 0.55 -11.36 4.69
N ARG A 95 0.15 -12.61 4.39
CA ARG A 95 0.81 -13.82 4.89
C ARG A 95 0.95 -13.75 6.42
N SER A 96 2.11 -14.13 6.96
CA SER A 96 2.46 -14.06 8.39
C SER A 96 3.34 -12.85 8.74
N THR A 97 3.40 -11.83 7.89
CA THR A 97 4.44 -10.79 7.98
C THR A 97 4.13 -9.75 9.04
N ASP A 98 5.13 -9.36 9.83
CA ASP A 98 5.05 -8.24 10.75
C ASP A 98 4.67 -6.94 10.03
N THR A 99 4.07 -6.01 10.77
CA THR A 99 3.71 -4.70 10.21
C THR A 99 4.99 -3.97 9.79
N PRO A 100 5.11 -3.43 8.56
CA PRO A 100 6.31 -2.71 8.16
C PRO A 100 6.53 -1.49 9.06
N LYS A 101 7.79 -1.21 9.38
CA LYS A 101 8.19 -0.03 10.14
C LYS A 101 8.16 1.17 9.20
N ILE A 102 6.99 1.78 9.05
CA ILE A 102 6.89 3.03 8.30
C ILE A 102 7.40 4.16 9.20
N ARG A 103 8.34 4.97 8.68
CA ARG A 103 8.72 6.24 9.31
C ARG A 103 7.51 7.16 9.31
N ILE A 104 6.84 7.23 10.45
CA ILE A 104 5.94 8.34 10.76
C ILE A 104 6.86 9.46 11.28
N ARG A 105 6.69 10.67 10.72
CA ARG A 105 7.43 11.85 11.18
C ARG A 105 7.19 12.11 12.65
#